data_AF-A0A2V2N780-F1
#
_entry.id   AF-A0A2V2N780-F1
#
_cell.length_a   1.000
_cell.length_b   1.000
_cell.length_c   1.000
_cell.angle_alpha   90.00
_cell.angle_beta   90.00
_cell.angle_gamma   90.00
#
_symmetry.space_group_name_H-M   'P 1'
#
loop_
_entity.id
_entity.type
_entity.pdbx_description
1 polymer ?
#
loop_
_entity_poly.entity_id
_entity_poly.type
_entity_poly.pdbx_seq_one_letter_code
_entity_poly.pdbx_strand_id
1 'polypeptide(L)'
;MIDPVIDLFRSEILPRLIELFQPEDVILFGSRVQGTAHDESDLDVIVVSESFKDVPQHERFPLVRKRIRTGYSIDYLCYTPEEFERMKTRSSVLESALTGPHQAVLGTG
;
A
#
# COMPACT_ATOMS: atom_id res chain seq x y z
N MET A 1 -6.12 2.27 20.60
CA MET A 1 -4.99 3.17 20.33
C MET A 1 -4.76 3.10 18.83
N ILE A 2 -4.67 4.23 18.13
CA ILE A 2 -4.38 4.25 16.71
C ILE A 2 -2.87 3.91 16.56
N ASP A 3 -2.51 3.03 15.64
CA ASP A 3 -1.11 2.65 15.40
C ASP A 3 -0.34 3.90 14.89
N PRO A 4 0.76 4.31 15.55
CA PRO A 4 1.46 5.55 15.22
C PRO A 4 2.09 5.53 13.83
N VAL A 5 2.45 4.35 13.30
CA VAL A 5 2.99 4.20 11.95
C VAL A 5 1.91 4.43 10.90
N ILE A 6 0.66 4.02 11.18
CA ILE A 6 -0.48 4.33 10.31
C ILE A 6 -0.73 5.85 10.26
N ASP A 7 -0.65 6.54 11.40
CA ASP A 7 -0.83 8.01 11.45
C ASP A 7 0.29 8.76 10.72
N LEU A 8 1.55 8.33 10.89
CA LEU A 8 2.69 8.86 10.14
C LEU A 8 2.53 8.61 8.63
N PHE A 9 2.05 7.43 8.24
CA PHE A 9 1.80 7.12 6.83
C PHE A 9 0.78 8.08 6.22
N ARG A 10 -0.35 8.30 6.89
CA ARG A 10 -1.42 9.19 6.41
C ARG A 10 -0.95 10.63 6.27
N SER A 11 -0.11 11.10 7.18
CA SER A 11 0.34 12.50 7.22
C SER A 11 1.56 12.78 6.34
N GLU A 12 2.49 11.85 6.20
CA GLU A 12 3.77 12.09 5.51
C GLU A 12 3.90 11.37 4.16
N ILE A 13 3.34 10.18 4.04
CA ILE A 13 3.57 9.27 2.91
C ILE A 13 2.45 9.33 1.89
N LEU A 14 1.20 9.29 2.34
CA LEU A 14 0.04 9.33 1.47
C LEU A 14 0.02 10.57 0.56
N PRO A 15 0.31 11.81 1.03
CA PRO A 15 0.36 12.97 0.15
C PRO A 15 1.42 12.85 -0.96
N ARG A 16 2.59 12.27 -0.64
CA ARG A 16 3.67 12.05 -1.61
C ARG A 16 3.31 10.98 -2.62
N LEU A 17 2.63 9.91 -2.20
CA LEU A 17 2.10 8.91 -3.12
C LEU A 17 1.12 9.55 -4.11
N ILE A 18 0.20 10.38 -3.61
CA ILE A 18 -0.76 11.13 -4.44
C ILE A 18 -0.05 12.02 -5.44
N GLU A 19 0.95 12.80 -5.00
CA GLU A 19 1.70 13.71 -5.86
C GLU A 19 2.49 12.98 -6.96
N LEU A 20 3.20 11.90 -6.59
CA LEU A 20 4.18 11.26 -7.47
C LEU A 20 3.59 10.20 -8.39
N PHE A 21 2.54 9.52 -7.94
CA PHE A 21 1.99 8.34 -8.61
C PHE A 21 0.50 8.48 -8.92
N GLN A 22 -0.19 9.49 -8.38
CA GLN A 22 -1.63 9.71 -8.61
C GLN A 22 -2.45 8.41 -8.51
N PRO A 23 -2.35 7.67 -7.39
CA PRO A 23 -2.98 6.36 -7.29
C PRO A 23 -4.50 6.49 -7.27
N GLU A 24 -5.19 5.53 -7.88
CA GLU A 24 -6.64 5.41 -7.77
C GLU A 24 -7.02 4.88 -6.38
N ASP A 25 -6.29 3.89 -5.87
CA ASP A 25 -6.52 3.30 -4.55
C ASP A 25 -5.23 3.18 -3.73
N VAL A 26 -5.34 3.42 -2.42
CA VAL A 26 -4.31 3.09 -1.43
C VAL A 26 -4.98 2.38 -0.26
N ILE A 27 -4.53 1.16 0.02
CA ILE A 27 -5.14 0.27 1.02
C ILE A 27 -4.07 -0.18 2.00
N LEU A 28 -4.32 0.04 3.29
CA LEU A 28 -3.49 -0.47 4.38
C LEU A 28 -4.07 -1.79 4.87
N PHE A 29 -3.22 -2.79 5.11
CA PHE A 29 -3.65 -4.09 5.64
C PHE A 29 -2.59 -4.69 6.56
N GLY A 30 -2.74 -5.96 6.91
CA GLY A 30 -1.74 -6.70 7.68
C GLY A 30 -1.74 -6.42 9.17
N SER A 31 -0.63 -6.78 9.83
CA SER A 31 -0.55 -6.89 11.30
C SER A 31 -0.78 -5.55 12.03
N ARG A 32 -0.32 -4.44 11.46
CA ARG A 32 -0.51 -3.09 12.03
C ARG A 32 -1.98 -2.67 12.02
N VAL A 33 -2.68 -2.94 10.93
CA VAL A 33 -4.12 -2.66 10.82
C VAL A 33 -4.94 -3.58 11.73
N GLN A 34 -4.49 -4.84 11.91
CA GLN A 34 -5.14 -5.81 12.80
C GLN A 34 -4.86 -5.57 14.29
N GLY A 35 -3.89 -4.70 14.63
CA GLY A 35 -3.50 -4.43 16.01
C GLY A 35 -2.68 -5.54 16.66
N THR A 36 -2.08 -6.43 15.84
CA THR A 36 -1.23 -7.55 16.27
C THR A 36 0.25 -7.34 15.99
N ALA A 37 0.61 -6.20 15.39
CA ALA A 37 1.98 -5.82 15.08
C ALA A 37 2.85 -5.59 16.34
N HIS A 38 4.16 -5.69 16.13
CA HIS A 38 5.18 -5.27 17.07
C HIS A 38 5.98 -4.09 16.48
N ASP A 39 6.89 -3.51 17.26
CA ASP A 39 7.60 -2.28 16.88
C ASP A 39 8.36 -2.40 15.55
N GLU A 40 8.93 -3.58 15.26
CA GLU A 40 9.69 -3.85 14.03
C GLU A 40 8.84 -4.26 12.83
N SER A 41 7.53 -4.47 13.01
CA SER A 41 6.63 -4.85 11.92
C SER A 41 6.61 -3.77 10.83
N ASP A 42 6.57 -4.18 9.59
CA ASP A 42 6.29 -3.31 8.47
C ASP A 42 4.81 -2.87 8.44
N LEU A 43 4.56 -1.78 7.72
CA LEU A 43 3.22 -1.42 7.29
C LEU A 43 3.00 -1.98 5.88
N ASP A 44 2.02 -2.86 5.74
CA ASP A 44 1.63 -3.42 4.44
C ASP A 44 0.70 -2.48 3.69
N VAL A 45 1.08 -2.11 2.46
CA VAL A 45 0.37 -1.11 1.65
C VAL A 45 0.17 -1.61 0.24
N ILE A 46 -1.07 -1.63 -0.22
CA ILE A 46 -1.40 -1.78 -1.64
C ILE A 46 -1.52 -0.38 -2.24
N VAL A 47 -0.86 -0.17 -3.39
CA VAL A 47 -0.97 1.05 -4.18
C VAL A 47 -1.42 0.66 -5.59
N VAL A 48 -2.59 1.14 -5.99
CA VAL A 48 -3.14 0.95 -7.33
C VAL A 48 -2.95 2.25 -8.12
N SER A 49 -2.26 2.20 -9.25
CA SER A 49 -1.96 3.37 -10.08
C SER A 49 -1.74 2.99 -11.54
N GLU A 50 -2.37 3.71 -12.48
CA GLU A 50 -2.02 3.63 -13.90
C GLU A 50 -0.54 3.99 -14.19
N SER A 51 0.12 4.75 -13.31
CA SER A 51 1.55 5.12 -13.47
C SER A 51 2.49 3.91 -13.46
N PHE A 52 2.02 2.75 -13.00
CA PHE A 52 2.80 1.50 -12.97
C PHE A 52 2.74 0.68 -14.27
N LYS A 53 1.94 1.09 -15.26
CA LYS A 53 1.69 0.33 -16.49
C LYS A 53 2.95 0.01 -17.29
N ASP A 54 3.85 0.98 -17.41
CA ASP A 54 5.09 0.83 -18.18
C ASP A 54 6.31 0.50 -17.29
N VAL A 55 6.07 0.17 -16.01
CA VAL A 55 7.12 -0.19 -15.04
C VAL A 55 7.08 -1.70 -14.78
N PRO A 56 8.18 -2.44 -15.02
CA PRO A 56 8.25 -3.86 -14.68
C PRO A 56 7.88 -4.10 -13.21
N GLN A 57 7.05 -5.12 -12.94
CA GLN A 57 6.48 -5.35 -11.60
C GLN A 57 7.54 -5.35 -10.47
N HIS A 58 8.67 -6.03 -10.69
CA HIS A 58 9.76 -6.14 -9.72
C HIS A 58 10.51 -4.81 -9.46
N GLU A 59 10.34 -3.81 -10.32
CA GLU A 59 10.94 -2.48 -10.18
C GLU A 59 10.02 -1.47 -9.49
N ARG A 60 8.72 -1.76 -9.36
CA ARG A 60 7.73 -0.81 -8.79
C ARG A 60 7.97 -0.53 -7.31
N PHE A 61 8.17 -1.57 -6.49
CA PHE A 61 8.53 -1.38 -5.08
C PHE A 61 9.83 -0.59 -4.91
N PRO A 62 10.95 -0.95 -5.57
CA PRO A 62 12.17 -0.13 -5.55
C PRO A 62 11.96 1.31 -6.02
N LEU A 63 11.12 1.53 -7.04
CA LEU A 63 10.79 2.86 -7.55
C LEU A 63 10.11 3.71 -6.48
N VAL A 64 9.05 3.20 -5.84
CA VAL A 64 8.34 3.91 -4.77
C VAL A 64 9.28 4.21 -3.61
N ARG A 65 10.02 3.20 -3.13
CA ARG A 65 10.96 3.33 -1.99
C ARG A 65 12.11 4.31 -2.28
N LYS A 66 12.57 4.41 -3.53
CA LYS A 66 13.61 5.37 -3.92
C LYS A 66 13.09 6.81 -3.92
N ARG A 67 11.83 7.02 -4.29
CA ARG A 67 11.19 8.34 -4.37
C ARG A 67 10.68 8.82 -3.02
N ILE A 68 10.24 7.91 -2.17
CA ILE A 68 9.67 8.20 -0.86
C ILE A 68 10.51 7.49 0.20
N ARG A 69 11.41 8.23 0.84
CA ARG A 69 12.18 7.72 1.98
C ARG A 69 11.36 7.84 3.25
N THR A 70 11.39 6.79 4.06
CA THR A 70 10.63 6.66 5.31
C THR A 70 11.56 6.36 6.48
N GLY A 71 11.16 6.76 7.69
CA GLY A 71 11.85 6.40 8.93
C GLY A 71 11.48 5.02 9.47
N TYR A 72 10.55 4.33 8.82
CA TYR A 72 9.96 3.05 9.24
C TYR A 72 9.74 2.13 8.03
N SER A 73 9.60 0.83 8.29
CA SER A 73 9.44 -0.18 7.25
C SER A 73 8.04 -0.16 6.64
N ILE A 74 7.97 -0.12 5.31
CA ILE A 74 6.74 -0.24 4.53
C ILE A 74 7.00 -1.28 3.44
N ASP A 75 6.09 -2.24 3.30
CA ASP A 75 6.03 -3.13 2.15
C ASP A 75 4.94 -2.65 1.18
N TYR A 76 5.34 -2.37 -0.07
CA TYR A 76 4.42 -1.87 -1.10
C TYR A 76 4.11 -2.97 -2.12
N LEU A 77 2.83 -3.27 -2.27
CA LEU A 77 2.31 -4.04 -3.39
C LEU A 77 1.73 -3.08 -4.44
N CYS A 78 2.45 -2.92 -5.54
CA CYS A 78 2.12 -1.95 -6.59
C CYS A 78 1.46 -2.61 -7.81
N TYR A 79 0.24 -2.21 -8.12
CA TYR A 79 -0.55 -2.74 -9.23
C TYR A 79 -1.05 -1.61 -10.13
N THR A 80 -1.19 -1.89 -11.43
CA THR A 80 -2.14 -1.14 -12.26
C THR A 80 -3.58 -1.51 -11.86
N PRO A 81 -4.58 -0.65 -12.14
CA PRO A 81 -5.99 -1.00 -11.95
C PRO A 81 -6.37 -2.33 -12.60
N GLU A 82 -5.92 -2.55 -13.84
CA GLU A 82 -6.21 -3.79 -14.57
C GLU A 82 -5.59 -5.04 -13.90
N GLU A 83 -4.35 -4.93 -13.42
CA GLU A 83 -3.71 -6.02 -12.67
C GLU A 83 -4.39 -6.26 -11.33
N PHE A 84 -4.75 -5.19 -10.62
CA PHE A 84 -5.39 -5.28 -9.31
C PHE A 84 -6.67 -6.09 -9.41
N GLU A 85 -7.59 -5.73 -10.32
CA GLU A 85 -8.84 -6.47 -10.53
C GLU A 85 -8.62 -7.95 -10.86
N ARG A 86 -7.66 -8.26 -11.73
CA ARG A 86 -7.32 -9.65 -12.06
C ARG A 86 -6.76 -10.41 -10.88
N MET A 87 -5.97 -9.76 -10.04
CA MET A 87 -5.22 -10.39 -8.96
C MET A 87 -6.04 -10.55 -7.67
N LYS A 88 -7.15 -9.82 -7.48
CA LYS A 88 -8.08 -9.99 -6.35
C LYS A 88 -8.51 -11.44 -6.10
N THR A 89 -8.59 -12.24 -7.16
CA THR A 89 -9.03 -13.65 -7.10
C THR A 89 -7.90 -14.67 -7.27
N ARG A 90 -6.65 -14.21 -7.43
CA ARG A 90 -5.50 -15.07 -7.76
C ARG A 90 -4.34 -14.95 -6.78
N SER A 91 -4.27 -13.87 -6.01
CA SER A 91 -3.27 -13.67 -4.97
C SER A 91 -3.93 -13.88 -3.61
N SER A 92 -3.42 -14.86 -2.85
CA SER A 92 -3.85 -15.09 -1.48
C SER A 92 -3.55 -13.88 -0.57
N VAL A 93 -2.50 -13.11 -0.88
CA VAL A 93 -2.16 -11.88 -0.14
C VAL A 93 -3.22 -10.80 -0.39
N LEU A 94 -3.62 -10.60 -1.66
CA LEU A 94 -4.67 -9.63 -1.98
C LEU A 94 -6.04 -10.08 -1.48
N GLU A 95 -6.35 -11.37 -1.60
CA GLU A 95 -7.57 -11.93 -1.03
C GLU A 95 -7.62 -11.67 0.48
N SER A 96 -6.53 -11.98 1.21
CA SER A 96 -6.43 -11.72 2.65
C SER A 96 -6.54 -10.23 2.97
N ALA A 97 -5.89 -9.36 2.19
CA ALA A 97 -5.97 -7.92 2.37
C ALA A 97 -7.40 -7.39 2.20
N LEU A 98 -8.14 -7.89 1.23
CA LEU A 98 -9.47 -7.36 0.87
C LEU A 98 -10.61 -8.00 1.66
N THR A 99 -10.44 -9.23 2.16
CA THR A 99 -11.45 -9.94 2.96
C THR A 99 -11.22 -9.80 4.47
N GLY A 100 -9.98 -9.54 4.89
CA GLY A 100 -9.61 -9.30 6.28
C GLY A 100 -9.68 -7.81 6.68
N PRO A 101 -9.24 -7.46 7.90
CA PRO A 101 -9.17 -6.08 8.34
C PRO A 101 -8.23 -5.25 7.47
N HIS A 102 -8.78 -4.22 6.83
CA HIS A 102 -8.04 -3.27 6.00
C HIS A 102 -8.61 -1.86 6.15
N GLN A 103 -7.84 -0.86 5.72
CA GLN A 103 -8.26 0.53 5.67
C GLN A 103 -7.97 1.08 4.28
N ALA A 104 -9.02 1.40 3.53
CA ALA A 104 -8.89 2.25 2.35
C ALA A 104 -8.59 3.68 2.82
N VAL A 105 -7.47 4.24 2.39
CA VAL A 105 -7.03 5.60 2.75
C VAL A 105 -7.01 6.55 1.57
N LEU A 106 -7.15 6.01 0.37
CA LEU A 106 -7.48 6.69 -0.87
C LEU A 106 -8.28 5.71 -1.75
N GLY A 107 -9.24 6.24 -2.50
CA GLY A 107 -10.17 5.46 -3.33
C GLY A 107 -11.61 5.93 -3.13
N THR A 108 -12.43 5.82 -4.18
CA THR A 108 -13.89 5.90 -4.03
C THR A 108 -14.39 4.58 -3.46
N GLY A 109 -14.96 4.62 -2.25
CA GLY A 109 -15.63 3.47 -1.65
C GLY A 109 -16.77 2.92 -2.50
#